data_AF-A0A915MCK2-F1
#
_entry.id   AF-A0A915MCK2-F1
#
_cell.length_a   1.000
_cell.length_b   1.000
_cell.length_c   1.000
_cell.angle_alpha   90.00
_cell.angle_beta   90.00
_cell.angle_gamma   90.00
#
_symmetry.space_group_name_H-M   'P 1'
#
loop_
_entity.id
_entity.type
_entity.pdbx_description
1 polymer ?
#
loop_
_entity_poly.entity_id
_entity_poly.type
_entity_poly.pdbx_seq_one_letter_code
_entity_poly.pdbx_strand_id
1 'polypeptide(L)'
;MEKFGYITKEMARNGTLITNMSRGEFQGETGNVIFDQQGNRQPIFYVTMLDASDQPQVVAEINFVSNNTNLKKRYTDESTIWVNSNGKRPLYKPICGYTGTDCPPDMTTYIIIAIGLVVLIVLSFTFGIGYAIREVVFGIKYQVRVRIFNEDLTQLRKRGSLKDLIAKEQYVGDSFVMFTLMRDIASGLIALHGSFAGAHGMLSSENCLINDRWQVKISDFGLNMIRESQPMSKRKLLWTAPELLRENNRKGTKEGDVYSFAIICCELVNRETVWNGVEREDDVDDILHRLKQLNTSIPPRPLLRNNENINQNLLHLIRDCWNERNIERPKMIQVRSMLKQMVRDGSQNLMDYVFGMLEQYASSLEQEVEERTRELFEEKRKSDILLYRMLPKQVADKLKLGEFVEPEQFSAATIFFSDVVSFTTLASKCSPLQVLLKILCFK
;
A
#
# COMPACT_ATOMS: atom_id res chain seq x y z
N MET A 1 30.36 -110.87 -43.82
CA MET A 1 30.56 -112.31 -43.54
C MET A 1 31.95 -112.82 -43.93
N GLU A 2 32.77 -112.09 -44.71
CA GLU A 2 34.10 -112.56 -45.12
C GLU A 2 35.14 -112.70 -44.00
N LYS A 3 34.98 -111.99 -42.87
CA LYS A 3 35.94 -112.04 -41.74
C LYS A 3 35.65 -113.16 -40.73
N PHE A 4 34.46 -113.75 -40.78
CA PHE A 4 33.96 -114.68 -39.76
C PHE A 4 33.27 -115.87 -40.44
N GLY A 5 34.05 -116.78 -41.03
CA GLY A 5 33.54 -118.03 -41.60
C GLY A 5 32.62 -118.81 -40.64
N TYR A 6 32.01 -119.90 -41.12
CA TYR A 6 31.03 -120.68 -40.35
C TYR A 6 31.43 -120.91 -38.89
N ILE A 7 30.72 -120.24 -37.96
CA ILE A 7 30.96 -120.34 -36.52
C ILE A 7 30.38 -121.67 -36.04
N THR A 8 31.22 -122.55 -35.51
CA THR A 8 30.76 -123.82 -34.92
C THR A 8 30.16 -123.60 -33.52
N LYS A 9 29.29 -124.51 -33.06
CA LYS A 9 28.70 -124.48 -31.71
C LYS A 9 29.77 -124.47 -30.59
N GLU A 10 30.95 -125.03 -30.84
CA GLU A 10 32.07 -125.02 -29.90
C GLU A 10 32.77 -123.65 -29.84
N MET A 11 32.94 -122.98 -30.99
CA MET A 11 33.51 -121.63 -31.05
C MET A 11 32.61 -120.60 -30.33
N ALA A 12 31.29 -120.73 -30.48
CA ALA A 12 30.32 -119.86 -29.81
C ALA A 12 30.24 -120.07 -28.28
N ARG A 13 30.83 -121.15 -27.75
CA ARG A 13 30.91 -121.41 -26.30
C ARG A 13 32.24 -120.97 -25.68
N ASN A 14 33.22 -120.62 -26.50
CA ASN A 14 34.53 -120.15 -26.04
C ASN A 14 34.51 -118.63 -25.86
N GLY A 15 34.21 -118.17 -24.63
CA GLY A 15 34.13 -116.75 -24.30
C GLY A 15 35.40 -115.96 -24.63
N THR A 16 36.59 -116.55 -24.44
CA THR A 16 37.87 -115.91 -24.76
C THR A 16 38.03 -115.69 -26.27
N LEU A 17 37.56 -116.64 -27.08
CA LEU A 17 37.60 -116.57 -28.53
C LEU A 17 36.61 -115.51 -29.04
N ILE A 18 35.43 -115.41 -28.44
CA ILE A 18 34.45 -114.34 -28.72
C ILE A 18 35.05 -112.98 -28.40
N THR A 19 35.58 -112.76 -27.19
CA THR A 19 36.15 -111.46 -26.80
C THR A 19 37.30 -111.03 -27.71
N ASN A 20 38.19 -111.95 -28.10
CA ASN A 20 39.27 -111.63 -29.03
C ASN A 20 38.76 -111.30 -30.45
N MET A 21 37.72 -112.00 -30.92
CA MET A 21 37.12 -111.74 -32.23
C MET A 21 36.23 -110.50 -32.28
N SER A 22 35.70 -110.05 -31.13
CA SER A 22 34.87 -108.85 -31.03
C SER A 22 35.67 -107.53 -31.06
N ARG A 23 36.99 -107.58 -30.92
CA ARG A 23 37.84 -106.37 -30.92
C ARG A 23 37.92 -105.74 -32.31
N GLY A 24 37.88 -104.41 -32.35
CA GLY A 24 37.97 -103.62 -33.58
C GLY A 24 36.62 -103.06 -34.03
N GLU A 25 36.59 -102.63 -35.29
CA GLU A 25 35.45 -101.97 -35.92
C GLU A 25 34.64 -102.96 -36.76
N PHE A 26 33.32 -102.93 -36.59
CA PHE A 26 32.40 -103.76 -37.34
C PHE A 26 31.09 -103.04 -37.66
N GLN A 27 30.54 -103.36 -38.84
CA GLN A 27 29.23 -102.87 -39.25
C GLN A 27 28.12 -103.64 -38.51
N GLY A 28 27.39 -102.96 -37.63
CA GLY A 28 26.18 -103.47 -37.00
C GLY A 28 24.90 -102.98 -37.69
N GLU A 29 23.74 -103.53 -37.28
CA GLU A 29 22.42 -103.18 -37.82
C GLU A 29 22.08 -101.68 -37.69
N THR A 30 22.54 -101.04 -36.62
CA THR A 30 22.26 -99.62 -36.33
C THR A 30 23.41 -98.68 -36.71
N GLY A 31 24.41 -99.20 -37.44
CA GLY A 31 25.57 -98.47 -37.87
C GLY A 31 26.87 -99.08 -37.35
N ASN A 32 27.94 -98.30 -37.49
CA ASN A 32 29.27 -98.75 -37.13
C ASN A 32 29.42 -98.95 -35.62
N VAL A 33 30.05 -100.06 -35.21
CA VAL A 33 30.27 -100.41 -33.81
C VAL A 33 31.76 -100.69 -33.60
N ILE A 34 32.34 -100.01 -32.61
CA ILE A 34 33.77 -100.09 -32.32
C ILE A 34 33.93 -100.64 -30.91
N PHE A 35 34.71 -101.72 -30.78
CA PHE A 35 35.15 -102.26 -29.51
C PHE A 35 36.64 -102.00 -29.32
N ASP A 36 37.01 -101.46 -28.16
CA ASP A 36 38.41 -101.22 -27.82
C ASP A 36 39.19 -102.53 -27.55
N GLN A 37 40.49 -102.41 -27.27
CA GLN A 37 41.33 -103.56 -26.97
C GLN A 37 40.94 -104.27 -25.66
N GLN A 38 40.22 -103.59 -24.77
CA GLN A 38 39.71 -104.13 -23.51
C GLN A 38 38.35 -104.82 -23.70
N GLY A 39 37.74 -104.73 -24.88
CA GLY A 39 36.44 -105.31 -25.19
C GLY A 39 35.25 -104.43 -24.76
N ASN A 40 35.45 -103.14 -24.47
CA ASN A 40 34.37 -102.20 -24.23
C ASN A 40 33.89 -101.57 -25.53
N ARG A 41 32.56 -101.42 -25.66
CA ARG A 41 31.93 -100.72 -26.79
C ARG A 41 32.12 -99.21 -26.63
N GLN A 42 32.70 -98.57 -27.64
CA GLN A 42 32.82 -97.11 -27.68
C GLN A 42 31.48 -96.49 -28.10
N PRO A 43 30.92 -95.54 -27.31
CA PRO A 43 29.67 -94.88 -27.67
C PRO A 43 29.88 -93.86 -28.79
N ILE A 44 29.01 -93.93 -29.80
CA ILE A 44 28.95 -93.00 -30.92
C ILE A 44 27.58 -92.31 -30.85
N PHE A 45 27.56 -90.99 -30.70
CA PHE A 45 26.34 -90.20 -30.72
C PHE A 45 26.21 -89.44 -32.04
N TYR A 46 25.03 -89.51 -32.64
CA TYR A 46 24.69 -88.77 -33.85
C TYR A 46 23.80 -87.58 -33.47
N VAL A 47 24.20 -86.39 -33.91
CA VAL A 47 23.36 -85.19 -33.85
C VAL A 47 22.60 -85.11 -35.16
N THR A 48 21.27 -85.19 -35.08
CA THR A 48 20.38 -85.15 -36.24
C THR A 48 19.63 -83.82 -36.26
N MET A 49 19.51 -83.22 -37.44
CA MET A 49 18.65 -82.07 -37.71
C MET A 49 17.73 -82.38 -38.89
N LEU A 50 16.68 -81.58 -39.07
CA LEU A 50 15.83 -81.67 -40.25
C LEU A 50 16.44 -80.84 -41.39
N ASP A 51 16.47 -81.39 -42.59
CA ASP A 51 16.85 -80.67 -43.79
C ASP A 51 15.71 -79.79 -44.33
N ALA A 52 15.91 -79.14 -45.48
CA ALA A 52 14.91 -78.28 -46.11
C ALA A 52 13.63 -79.02 -46.56
N SER A 53 13.65 -80.36 -46.60
CA SER A 53 12.52 -81.23 -46.96
C SER A 53 11.92 -81.93 -45.73
N ASP A 54 12.21 -81.40 -44.53
CA ASP A 54 11.83 -81.99 -43.23
C ASP A 54 12.31 -83.44 -43.05
N GLN A 55 13.40 -83.85 -43.70
CA GLN A 55 14.00 -85.17 -43.54
C GLN A 55 15.15 -85.14 -42.52
N PRO A 56 15.27 -86.17 -41.65
CA PRO A 56 16.33 -86.24 -40.66
C PRO A 56 17.69 -86.50 -41.32
N GLN A 57 18.63 -85.57 -41.11
CA GLN A 57 20.02 -85.64 -41.55
C GLN A 57 20.98 -85.59 -40.36
N VAL A 58 21.97 -86.48 -40.34
CA VAL A 58 23.05 -86.45 -39.33
C VAL A 58 24.03 -85.32 -39.66
N VAL A 59 24.09 -84.31 -38.81
CA VAL A 59 24.92 -83.11 -38.99
C VAL A 59 26.24 -83.18 -38.22
N ALA A 60 26.31 -83.98 -37.15
CA ALA A 60 27.55 -84.21 -36.42
C ALA A 60 27.59 -85.59 -35.77
N GLU A 61 28.79 -86.10 -35.57
CA GLU A 61 29.08 -87.36 -34.90
C GLU A 61 30.02 -87.09 -33.73
N ILE A 62 29.69 -87.59 -32.55
CA ILE A 62 30.44 -87.39 -31.32
C ILE A 62 30.93 -88.76 -30.86
N ASN A 63 32.24 -88.95 -30.92
CA ASN A 63 32.92 -90.17 -30.53
C ASN A 63 33.73 -89.93 -29.27
N PHE A 64 33.68 -90.86 -28.32
CA PHE A 64 34.50 -90.82 -27.13
C PHE A 64 35.68 -91.78 -27.32
N VAL A 65 36.91 -91.29 -27.28
CA VAL A 65 38.12 -92.13 -27.39
C VAL A 65 39.04 -91.79 -26.23
N SER A 66 39.29 -92.75 -25.33
CA SER A 66 40.30 -92.66 -24.26
C SER A 66 40.28 -91.33 -23.50
N ASN A 67 39.11 -90.94 -22.97
CA ASN A 67 38.81 -89.67 -22.26
C ASN A 67 38.70 -88.37 -23.07
N ASN A 68 38.91 -88.39 -24.40
CA ASN A 68 38.65 -87.22 -25.25
C ASN A 68 37.38 -87.38 -26.08
N THR A 69 36.61 -86.29 -26.20
CA THR A 69 35.48 -86.17 -27.14
C THR A 69 35.97 -85.68 -28.49
N ASN A 70 35.82 -86.52 -29.51
CA ASN A 70 36.06 -86.15 -30.90
C ASN A 70 34.72 -85.82 -31.58
N LEU A 71 34.51 -84.54 -31.89
CA LEU A 71 33.36 -84.05 -32.65
C LEU A 71 33.72 -84.00 -34.13
N LYS A 72 33.17 -84.92 -34.92
CA LYS A 72 33.23 -84.89 -36.38
C LYS A 72 32.00 -84.19 -36.93
N LYS A 73 32.17 -82.92 -37.32
CA LYS A 73 31.12 -82.15 -38.02
C LYS A 73 30.98 -82.70 -39.45
N ARG A 74 29.74 -82.91 -39.90
CA ARG A 74 29.41 -83.32 -41.28
C ARG A 74 28.98 -82.15 -42.16
N TYR A 75 29.12 -80.91 -41.68
CA TYR A 75 28.86 -79.67 -42.40
C TYR A 75 30.13 -78.81 -42.45
N THR A 76 30.25 -77.99 -43.51
CA THR A 76 31.34 -77.02 -43.68
C THR A 76 30.93 -75.61 -43.28
N ASP A 77 29.66 -75.24 -43.52
CA ASP A 77 29.09 -73.95 -43.15
C ASP A 77 27.90 -74.16 -42.21
N GLU A 78 27.76 -73.32 -41.18
CA GLU A 78 26.62 -73.39 -40.27
C GLU A 78 25.31 -72.98 -40.95
N SER A 79 25.37 -72.20 -42.04
CA SER A 79 24.16 -71.82 -42.77
C SER A 79 23.41 -73.04 -43.33
N THR A 80 24.12 -74.13 -43.64
CA THR A 80 23.51 -75.35 -44.19
C THR A 80 22.76 -76.18 -43.16
N ILE A 81 23.03 -75.99 -41.87
CA ILE A 81 22.30 -76.69 -40.80
C ILE A 81 21.15 -75.83 -40.22
N TRP A 82 21.17 -74.52 -40.46
CA TRP A 82 20.14 -73.58 -40.00
C TRP A 82 19.25 -73.08 -41.15
N VAL A 83 18.91 -73.96 -42.10
CA VAL A 83 18.08 -73.60 -43.27
C VAL A 83 16.73 -73.04 -42.84
N ASN A 84 16.10 -73.66 -41.84
CA ASN A 84 14.81 -73.24 -41.28
C ASN A 84 14.88 -71.93 -40.48
N SER A 85 16.06 -71.33 -40.34
CA SER A 85 16.30 -70.06 -39.64
C SER A 85 17.06 -69.06 -40.51
N ASN A 86 16.80 -69.09 -41.82
CA ASN A 86 17.42 -68.21 -42.84
C ASN A 86 18.96 -68.29 -42.80
N GLY A 87 19.50 -69.48 -42.56
CA GLY A 87 20.94 -69.72 -42.49
C GLY A 87 21.63 -69.13 -41.25
N LYS A 88 20.88 -68.60 -40.28
CA LYS A 88 21.43 -68.03 -39.04
C LYS A 88 21.11 -68.90 -37.86
N ARG A 89 22.12 -69.11 -37.02
CA ARG A 89 21.94 -69.76 -35.72
C ARG A 89 20.88 -69.00 -34.90
N PRO A 90 19.82 -69.67 -34.43
CA PRO A 90 18.82 -69.06 -33.57
C PRO A 90 19.46 -68.47 -32.31
N LEU A 91 18.90 -67.35 -31.84
CA LEU A 91 19.29 -66.79 -30.55
C LEU A 91 18.94 -67.77 -29.42
N TYR A 92 19.84 -67.89 -28.45
CA TYR A 92 19.59 -68.69 -27.24
C TYR A 92 18.34 -68.20 -26.48
N LYS A 93 18.03 -66.90 -26.53
CA LYS A 93 16.83 -66.27 -25.95
C LYS A 93 16.13 -65.41 -27.01
N PRO A 94 14.78 -65.45 -27.13
CA PRO A 94 14.04 -64.57 -28.05
C PRO A 94 14.22 -63.09 -27.70
N ILE A 95 14.05 -62.20 -28.70
CA ILE A 95 14.22 -60.74 -28.54
C ILE A 95 13.30 -60.17 -27.45
N CYS A 96 12.06 -60.66 -27.37
CA CYS A 96 11.07 -60.25 -26.36
C CYS A 96 11.10 -61.09 -25.08
N GLY A 97 12.14 -61.91 -24.89
CA GLY A 97 12.16 -62.97 -23.87
C GLY A 97 11.10 -64.05 -24.13
N TYR A 98 11.03 -65.04 -23.24
CA TYR A 98 10.01 -66.11 -23.37
C TYR A 98 8.61 -65.67 -22.91
N THR A 99 8.54 -64.57 -22.17
CA THR A 99 7.31 -64.01 -21.58
C THR A 99 6.74 -62.83 -22.36
N GLY A 100 7.46 -62.31 -23.36
CA GLY A 100 7.05 -61.11 -24.12
C GLY A 100 7.27 -59.78 -23.41
N THR A 101 7.87 -59.78 -22.21
CA THR A 101 8.03 -58.59 -21.35
C THR A 101 9.31 -57.80 -21.59
N ASP A 102 10.30 -58.40 -22.25
CA ASP A 102 11.63 -57.79 -22.43
C ASP A 102 11.74 -57.03 -23.77
N CYS A 103 10.59 -56.65 -24.36
CA CYS A 103 10.58 -55.89 -25.59
C CYS A 103 11.24 -54.51 -25.39
N PRO A 104 12.10 -54.05 -26.31
CA PRO A 104 12.59 -52.67 -26.28
C PRO A 104 11.40 -51.69 -26.38
N PRO A 105 11.40 -50.59 -25.60
CA PRO A 105 10.29 -49.64 -25.56
C PRO A 105 10.11 -48.92 -26.90
N ASP A 106 8.85 -48.69 -27.29
CA ASP A 106 8.48 -48.03 -28.55
C ASP A 106 8.69 -46.50 -28.49
N MET A 107 9.10 -45.91 -29.61
CA MET A 107 9.43 -44.48 -29.76
C MET A 107 8.26 -43.55 -29.42
N THR A 108 7.04 -44.04 -29.54
CA THR A 108 5.79 -43.34 -29.20
C THR A 108 5.73 -42.88 -27.75
N THR A 109 6.28 -43.67 -26.81
CA THR A 109 6.26 -43.35 -25.38
C THR A 109 7.11 -42.11 -25.06
N TYR A 110 8.27 -41.99 -25.70
CA TYR A 110 9.16 -40.83 -25.52
C TYR A 110 8.56 -39.54 -26.08
N ILE A 111 7.83 -39.63 -27.20
CA ILE A 111 7.17 -38.48 -27.82
C ILE A 111 6.07 -37.91 -26.92
N ILE A 112 5.25 -38.77 -26.29
CA ILE A 112 4.18 -38.35 -25.38
C ILE A 112 4.75 -37.61 -24.16
N ILE A 113 5.83 -38.14 -23.58
CA ILE A 113 6.52 -37.50 -22.44
C ILE A 113 7.09 -36.14 -22.84
N ALA A 114 7.71 -36.04 -24.02
CA ALA A 114 8.26 -34.79 -24.52
C ALA A 114 7.18 -33.71 -24.72
N ILE A 115 6.03 -34.07 -25.29
CA ILE A 115 4.90 -33.15 -25.48
C ILE A 115 4.36 -32.67 -24.11
N GLY A 116 4.23 -33.57 -23.13
CA GLY A 116 3.77 -33.21 -21.78
C GLY A 116 4.67 -32.20 -21.09
N LEU A 117 6.00 -32.35 -21.21
CA LEU A 117 6.96 -31.40 -20.64
C LEU A 117 6.89 -30.03 -21.31
N VAL A 118 6.72 -29.97 -22.64
CA VAL A 118 6.59 -28.70 -23.36
C VAL A 118 5.32 -27.95 -22.93
N VAL A 119 4.19 -28.65 -22.76
CA VAL A 119 2.94 -28.03 -22.29
C VAL A 119 3.10 -27.45 -20.88
N LEU A 120 3.78 -28.16 -19.96
CA LEU A 120 4.04 -27.67 -18.61
C LEU A 120 4.90 -26.40 -18.60
N ILE A 121 5.92 -26.33 -19.45
CA ILE A 121 6.77 -25.13 -19.59
C ILE A 121 5.95 -23.94 -20.10
N VAL A 122 5.10 -24.15 -21.11
CA VAL A 122 4.23 -23.10 -21.66
C VAL A 122 3.23 -22.59 -20.61
N LEU A 123 2.63 -23.49 -19.82
CA LEU A 123 1.71 -23.10 -18.75
C LEU A 123 2.42 -22.31 -17.64
N SER A 124 3.64 -22.72 -17.25
CA SER A 124 4.44 -21.98 -16.28
C SER A 124 4.80 -20.58 -16.79
N PHE A 125 5.18 -20.46 -18.05
CA PHE A 125 5.54 -19.17 -18.65
C PHE A 125 4.35 -18.23 -18.78
N THR A 126 3.18 -18.74 -19.20
CA THR A 126 1.94 -17.94 -19.29
C THR A 126 1.46 -17.47 -17.91
N PHE A 127 1.57 -18.32 -16.89
CA PHE A 127 1.26 -17.94 -15.50
C PHE A 127 2.24 -16.87 -14.98
N GLY A 128 3.54 -17.04 -15.25
CA GLY A 128 4.57 -16.07 -14.89
C GLY A 128 4.38 -14.70 -15.55
N ILE A 129 4.06 -14.67 -16.84
CA ILE A 129 3.71 -13.43 -17.56
C ILE A 129 2.46 -12.79 -16.97
N GLY A 130 1.41 -13.58 -16.69
CA GLY A 130 0.19 -13.05 -16.07
C GLY A 130 0.44 -12.40 -14.71
N TYR A 131 1.31 -13.02 -13.89
CA TYR A 131 1.71 -12.46 -12.61
C TYR A 131 2.54 -11.17 -12.77
N ALA A 132 3.50 -11.14 -13.69
CA ALA A 132 4.30 -9.95 -13.98
C ALA A 132 3.45 -8.78 -14.51
N ILE A 133 2.51 -9.05 -15.43
CA ILE A 133 1.57 -8.04 -15.93
C ILE A 133 0.70 -7.52 -14.79
N ARG A 134 0.22 -8.39 -13.90
CA ARG A 134 -0.58 -7.97 -12.73
C ARG A 134 0.19 -7.00 -11.83
N GLU A 135 1.43 -7.31 -11.49
CA GLU A 135 2.30 -6.44 -10.67
C GLU A 135 2.56 -5.09 -11.37
N VAL A 136 2.89 -5.10 -12.66
CA VAL A 136 3.13 -3.88 -13.44
C VAL A 136 1.85 -3.03 -13.57
N VAL A 137 0.70 -3.64 -13.87
CA VAL A 137 -0.59 -2.93 -13.96
C VAL A 137 -0.99 -2.37 -12.60
N PHE A 138 -0.74 -3.10 -11.50
CA PHE A 138 -0.98 -2.61 -10.15
C PHE A 138 -0.08 -1.41 -9.84
N GLY A 139 1.21 -1.48 -10.17
CA GLY A 139 2.17 -0.38 -10.02
C GLY A 139 1.80 0.85 -10.86
N ILE A 140 1.39 0.68 -12.11
CA ILE A 140 0.95 1.78 -12.98
C ILE A 140 -0.35 2.40 -12.46
N LYS A 141 -1.35 1.59 -12.07
CA LYS A 141 -2.59 2.10 -11.44
C LYS A 141 -2.28 2.89 -10.18
N TYR A 142 -1.31 2.44 -9.39
CA TYR A 142 -0.89 3.13 -8.17
C TYR A 142 -0.22 4.47 -8.50
N GLN A 143 0.77 4.50 -9.40
CA GLN A 143 1.45 5.74 -9.78
C GLN A 143 0.53 6.76 -10.46
N VAL A 144 -0.36 6.30 -11.36
CA VAL A 144 -1.35 7.17 -12.02
C VAL A 144 -2.31 7.75 -10.96
N ARG A 145 -2.74 6.96 -9.98
CA ARG A 145 -3.61 7.44 -8.89
C ARG A 145 -2.93 8.47 -7.99
N VAL A 146 -1.63 8.30 -7.70
CA VAL A 146 -0.83 9.27 -6.93
C VAL A 146 -0.63 10.56 -7.72
N ARG A 147 -0.41 10.49 -9.05
CA ARG A 147 -0.20 11.67 -9.90
C ARG A 147 -1.46 12.52 -10.07
N ILE A 148 -2.61 11.88 -10.28
CA ILE A 148 -3.93 12.55 -10.33
C ILE A 148 -4.23 13.21 -8.97
N PHE A 149 -3.94 12.52 -7.86
CA PHE A 149 -4.13 13.08 -6.52
C PHE A 149 -3.26 14.33 -6.28
N ASN A 150 -2.03 14.36 -6.81
CA ASN A 150 -1.13 15.51 -6.62
C ASN A 150 -1.53 16.76 -7.44
N GLU A 151 -2.01 16.62 -8.68
CA GLU A 151 -2.54 17.77 -9.44
C GLU A 151 -3.80 18.36 -8.81
N ASP A 152 -4.72 17.51 -8.34
CA ASP A 152 -5.91 17.95 -7.60
C ASP A 152 -5.53 18.59 -6.24
N LEU A 153 -4.53 18.05 -5.52
CA LEU A 153 -4.04 18.60 -4.25
C LEU A 153 -3.46 20.02 -4.40
N THR A 154 -2.78 20.33 -5.50
CA THR A 154 -2.29 21.70 -5.76
C THR A 154 -3.42 22.69 -5.98
N GLN A 155 -4.52 22.30 -6.64
CA GLN A 155 -5.72 23.15 -6.76
C GLN A 155 -6.49 23.25 -5.44
N LEU A 156 -6.49 22.18 -4.63
CA LEU A 156 -7.15 22.12 -3.32
C LEU A 156 -6.43 22.92 -2.21
N ARG A 157 -5.17 23.32 -2.41
CA ARG A 157 -4.37 24.05 -1.41
C ARG A 157 -4.44 25.57 -1.51
N LYS A 158 -5.09 26.15 -2.51
CA LYS A 158 -5.11 27.63 -2.69
C LYS A 158 -5.71 28.38 -1.50
N ARG A 159 -6.77 27.84 -0.88
CA ARG A 159 -7.36 28.41 0.36
C ARG A 159 -6.84 27.77 1.64
N GLY A 160 -6.11 26.67 1.53
CA GLY A 160 -5.56 25.90 2.65
C GLY A 160 -6.51 24.82 3.18
N SER A 161 -6.17 24.32 4.36
CA SER A 161 -7.00 23.38 5.12
C SER A 161 -8.04 24.11 5.97
N LEU A 162 -9.01 23.36 6.49
CA LEU A 162 -10.00 23.88 7.43
C LEU A 162 -9.33 24.41 8.70
N LYS A 163 -8.24 23.79 9.14
CA LYS A 163 -7.40 24.29 10.25
C LYS A 163 -6.86 25.69 9.96
N ASP A 164 -6.37 25.92 8.74
CA ASP A 164 -5.86 27.24 8.33
C ASP A 164 -6.99 28.29 8.26
N LEU A 165 -8.20 27.88 7.89
CA LEU A 165 -9.37 28.75 7.91
C LEU A 165 -9.76 29.14 9.33
N ILE A 166 -9.79 28.19 10.26
CA ILE A 166 -10.10 28.44 11.68
C ILE A 166 -9.06 29.38 12.30
N ALA A 167 -7.77 29.16 12.03
CA ALA A 167 -6.69 29.99 12.57
C ALA A 167 -6.71 31.45 12.07
N LYS A 168 -7.32 31.72 10.93
CA LYS A 168 -7.48 33.09 10.41
C LYS A 168 -8.64 33.84 11.06
N GLU A 169 -9.50 33.16 11.84
CA GLU A 169 -10.74 33.64 12.49
C GLU A 169 -11.77 34.32 11.56
N GLN A 170 -11.42 34.49 10.29
CA GLN A 170 -12.20 35.15 9.28
C GLN A 170 -13.27 34.18 8.77
N TYR A 171 -14.53 34.64 8.69
CA TYR A 171 -15.70 33.92 8.11
C TYR A 171 -16.27 32.72 8.88
N VAL A 172 -15.51 32.06 9.77
CA VAL A 172 -16.00 30.88 10.54
C VAL A 172 -17.10 31.26 11.53
N GLY A 173 -17.29 32.56 11.80
CA GLY A 173 -18.29 33.01 12.73
C GLY A 173 -19.73 33.01 12.25
N ASP A 174 -19.94 32.86 10.94
CA ASP A 174 -21.26 32.80 10.36
C ASP A 174 -21.86 31.40 10.41
N SER A 175 -23.09 31.29 10.89
CA SER A 175 -23.79 30.02 11.05
C SER A 175 -23.98 29.29 9.71
N PHE A 176 -24.29 29.99 8.62
CA PHE A 176 -24.50 29.37 7.31
C PHE A 176 -23.20 28.80 6.74
N VAL A 177 -22.09 29.51 6.89
CA VAL A 177 -20.75 29.01 6.51
C VAL A 177 -20.44 27.73 7.30
N MET A 178 -20.59 27.75 8.63
CA MET A 178 -20.34 26.57 9.47
C MET A 178 -21.17 25.35 9.05
N PHE A 179 -22.49 25.52 8.88
CA PHE A 179 -23.36 24.42 8.47
C PHE A 179 -22.98 23.84 7.11
N THR A 180 -22.59 24.69 6.17
CA THR A 180 -22.19 24.25 4.83
C THR A 180 -20.90 23.44 4.86
N LEU A 181 -19.89 23.91 5.61
CA LEU A 181 -18.63 23.17 5.79
C LEU A 181 -18.87 21.81 6.46
N MET A 182 -19.67 21.77 7.53
CA MET A 182 -20.03 20.52 8.22
C MET A 182 -20.79 19.55 7.30
N ARG A 183 -21.74 20.06 6.49
CA ARG A 183 -22.50 19.25 5.52
C ARG A 183 -21.60 18.67 4.43
N ASP A 184 -20.65 19.44 3.94
CA ASP A 184 -19.70 19.00 2.92
C ASP A 184 -18.79 17.89 3.45
N ILE A 185 -18.29 18.01 4.69
CA ILE A 185 -17.52 16.94 5.37
C ILE A 185 -18.39 15.69 5.54
N ALA A 186 -19.62 15.83 6.06
CA ALA A 186 -20.54 14.70 6.23
C ALA A 186 -20.82 13.98 4.90
N SER A 187 -20.99 14.74 3.81
CA SER A 187 -21.21 14.20 2.47
C SER A 187 -19.96 13.48 1.94
N GLY A 188 -18.78 14.03 2.17
CA GLY A 188 -17.50 13.40 1.85
C GLY A 188 -17.30 12.07 2.59
N LEU A 189 -17.63 12.03 3.89
CA LEU A 189 -17.54 10.81 4.69
C LEU A 189 -18.52 9.73 4.23
N ILE A 190 -19.75 10.08 3.87
CA ILE A 190 -20.71 9.11 3.30
C ILE A 190 -20.14 8.47 2.02
N ALA A 191 -19.59 9.29 1.12
CA ALA A 191 -18.99 8.79 -0.12
C ALA A 191 -17.78 7.89 0.16
N LEU A 192 -16.94 8.27 1.12
CA LEU A 192 -15.77 7.50 1.54
C LEU A 192 -16.16 6.17 2.19
N HIS A 193 -17.17 6.17 3.07
CA HIS A 193 -17.69 4.98 3.76
C HIS A 193 -18.32 3.96 2.82
N GLY A 194 -18.81 4.39 1.66
CA GLY A 194 -19.30 3.54 0.58
C GLY A 194 -18.21 3.10 -0.42
N SER A 195 -17.00 3.65 -0.32
CA SER A 195 -15.88 3.33 -1.21
C SER A 195 -15.05 2.15 -0.69
N PHE A 196 -14.11 1.67 -1.51
CA PHE A 196 -13.15 0.63 -1.13
C PHE A 196 -12.29 1.00 0.10
N ALA A 197 -12.08 2.29 0.38
CA ALA A 197 -11.33 2.72 1.57
C ALA A 197 -12.04 2.36 2.88
N GLY A 198 -13.38 2.30 2.88
CA GLY A 198 -14.20 1.88 4.01
C GLY A 198 -14.33 2.89 5.15
N ALA A 199 -13.20 3.44 5.64
CA ALA A 199 -13.11 4.46 6.68
C ALA A 199 -11.89 5.36 6.42
N HIS A 200 -11.91 6.56 6.98
CA HIS A 200 -10.82 7.53 6.85
C HIS A 200 -9.71 7.24 7.86
N GLY A 201 -10.09 7.00 9.11
CA GLY A 201 -9.25 6.54 10.22
C GLY A 201 -8.32 7.58 10.85
N MET A 202 -8.00 8.66 10.15
CA MET A 202 -7.28 9.83 10.69
C MET A 202 -7.92 11.15 10.23
N LEU A 203 -9.24 11.28 10.35
CA LEU A 203 -9.90 12.51 9.94
C LEU A 203 -9.55 13.63 10.93
N SER A 204 -9.15 14.79 10.42
CA SER A 204 -8.85 16.00 11.20
C SER A 204 -9.12 17.24 10.35
N SER A 205 -9.14 18.42 10.98
CA SER A 205 -9.27 19.70 10.29
C SER A 205 -8.13 19.97 9.28
N GLU A 206 -6.96 19.35 9.45
CA GLU A 206 -5.84 19.41 8.47
C GLU A 206 -6.15 18.67 7.17
N ASN A 207 -6.91 17.59 7.26
CA ASN A 207 -7.23 16.70 6.14
C ASN A 207 -8.49 17.14 5.38
N CYS A 208 -9.18 18.17 5.86
CA CYS A 208 -10.29 18.83 5.19
C CYS A 208 -9.79 20.04 4.40
N LEU A 209 -9.66 19.90 3.08
CA LEU A 209 -9.15 20.96 2.20
C LEU A 209 -10.28 21.76 1.58
N ILE A 210 -10.06 23.06 1.39
CA ILE A 210 -11.07 23.98 0.83
C ILE A 210 -10.64 24.39 -0.57
N ASN A 211 -11.52 24.13 -1.55
CA ASN A 211 -11.26 24.51 -2.94
C ASN A 211 -11.64 25.97 -3.23
N ASP A 212 -11.34 26.43 -4.45
CA ASP A 212 -11.65 27.78 -4.91
C ASP A 212 -13.16 28.12 -4.82
N ARG A 213 -14.03 27.10 -4.90
CA ARG A 213 -15.49 27.17 -4.78
C ARG A 213 -16.03 27.07 -3.35
N TRP A 214 -15.17 27.22 -2.34
CA TRP A 214 -15.55 27.10 -0.92
C TRP A 214 -16.13 25.74 -0.52
N GLN A 215 -15.86 24.68 -1.28
CA GLN A 215 -16.32 23.33 -0.97
C GLN A 215 -15.23 22.58 -0.19
N VAL A 216 -15.64 21.84 0.84
CA VAL A 216 -14.71 20.98 1.58
C VAL A 216 -14.51 19.65 0.85
N LYS A 217 -13.25 19.25 0.70
CA LYS A 217 -12.85 17.95 0.17
C LYS A 217 -11.97 17.23 1.17
N ILE A 218 -12.31 15.97 1.43
CA ILE A 218 -11.56 15.12 2.34
C ILE A 218 -10.34 14.57 1.59
N SER A 219 -9.18 14.64 2.23
CA SER A 219 -7.88 14.23 1.67
C SER A 219 -7.18 13.24 2.60
N ASP A 220 -6.09 12.63 2.15
CA ASP A 220 -5.31 11.66 2.92
C ASP A 220 -6.16 10.48 3.45
N PHE A 221 -6.80 9.72 2.55
CA PHE A 221 -7.53 8.50 2.91
C PHE A 221 -7.10 7.30 2.06
N GLY A 222 -7.29 6.09 2.58
CA GLY A 222 -6.96 4.85 1.87
C GLY A 222 -5.47 4.49 1.82
N LEU A 223 -4.61 5.21 2.55
CA LEU A 223 -3.16 4.98 2.61
C LEU A 223 -2.74 4.10 3.82
N ASN A 224 -3.57 3.12 4.20
CA ASN A 224 -3.40 2.36 5.45
C ASN A 224 -2.03 1.67 5.56
N MET A 225 -1.55 1.06 4.47
CA MET A 225 -0.24 0.37 4.45
C MET A 225 0.94 1.31 4.70
N ILE A 226 0.88 2.55 4.20
CA ILE A 226 1.93 3.56 4.42
C ILE A 226 1.83 4.14 5.83
N ARG A 227 0.60 4.31 6.34
CA ARG A 227 0.37 4.83 7.70
C ARG A 227 0.80 3.86 8.79
N GLU A 228 0.71 2.56 8.53
CA GLU A 228 1.20 1.52 9.45
C GLU A 228 2.73 1.54 9.57
N SER A 229 3.46 1.90 8.51
CA SER A 229 4.93 1.91 8.50
C SER A 229 5.56 3.20 9.03
N GLN A 230 4.80 4.29 9.17
CA GLN A 230 5.32 5.58 9.64
C GLN A 230 5.02 5.82 11.13
N PRO A 231 5.95 6.44 11.88
CA PRO A 231 5.67 6.90 13.23
C PRO A 231 4.65 8.05 13.17
N MET A 232 3.56 7.91 13.93
CA MET A 232 2.49 8.90 13.97
C MET A 232 2.75 9.92 15.08
N SER A 233 2.63 11.20 14.76
CA SER A 233 2.66 12.25 15.77
C SER A 233 1.48 12.09 16.73
N LYS A 234 1.76 12.14 18.04
CA LYS A 234 0.74 12.05 19.10
C LYS A 234 -0.35 13.11 18.96
N ARG A 235 -0.01 14.31 18.48
CA ARG A 235 -0.98 15.40 18.28
C ARG A 235 -2.08 15.02 17.28
N LYS A 236 -1.78 14.21 16.26
CA LYS A 236 -2.78 13.75 15.29
C LYS A 236 -3.82 12.79 15.88
N LEU A 237 -3.51 12.18 17.03
CA LEU A 237 -4.42 11.27 17.73
C LEU A 237 -5.53 11.98 18.50
N LEU A 238 -5.48 13.32 18.63
CA LEU A 238 -6.47 14.11 19.38
C LEU A 238 -7.87 14.12 18.75
N TRP A 239 -7.99 13.75 17.47
CA TRP A 239 -9.26 13.57 16.77
C TRP A 239 -9.71 12.10 16.74
N THR A 240 -8.87 11.18 17.21
CA THR A 240 -9.12 9.74 17.13
C THR A 240 -10.07 9.31 18.25
N ALA A 241 -11.03 8.45 17.90
CA ALA A 241 -12.03 7.96 18.83
C ALA A 241 -11.43 7.13 19.99
N PRO A 242 -11.97 7.21 21.21
CA PRO A 242 -11.44 6.53 22.39
C PRO A 242 -11.24 5.02 22.21
N GLU A 243 -12.17 4.34 21.54
CA GLU A 243 -12.09 2.89 21.29
C GLU A 243 -10.91 2.53 20.38
N LEU A 244 -10.64 3.34 19.36
CA LEU A 244 -9.52 3.13 18.44
C LEU A 244 -8.18 3.37 19.15
N LEU A 245 -8.14 4.33 20.08
CA LEU A 245 -6.97 4.61 20.91
C LEU A 245 -6.66 3.48 21.90
N ARG A 246 -7.69 2.80 22.42
CA ARG A 246 -7.53 1.64 23.32
C ARG A 246 -7.04 0.41 22.59
N GLU A 247 -7.60 0.15 21.42
CA GLU A 247 -7.26 -1.01 20.59
C GLU A 247 -5.99 -0.80 19.74
N ASN A 248 -5.41 0.41 19.77
CA ASN A 248 -4.35 0.84 18.85
C ASN A 248 -4.70 0.59 17.37
N ASN A 249 -5.98 0.70 17.01
CA ASN A 249 -6.45 0.45 15.67
C ASN A 249 -6.21 1.69 14.77
N ARG A 250 -5.16 1.63 13.96
CA ARG A 250 -4.77 2.71 13.03
C ARG A 250 -5.56 2.74 11.72
N LYS A 251 -6.31 1.68 11.39
CA LYS A 251 -7.13 1.62 10.18
C LYS A 251 -8.39 2.46 10.30
N GLY A 252 -8.85 2.66 11.53
CA GLY A 252 -10.08 3.38 11.83
C GLY A 252 -11.35 2.60 11.51
N THR A 253 -12.48 3.20 11.88
CA THR A 253 -13.82 2.67 11.68
C THR A 253 -14.75 3.79 11.23
N LYS A 254 -15.92 3.44 10.69
CA LYS A 254 -16.91 4.43 10.26
C LYS A 254 -17.41 5.24 11.44
N GLU A 255 -17.62 4.57 12.57
CA GLU A 255 -18.03 5.14 13.85
C GLU A 255 -16.92 6.01 14.44
N GLY A 256 -15.66 5.64 14.22
CA GLY A 256 -14.50 6.47 14.57
C GLY A 256 -14.44 7.76 13.78
N ASP A 257 -14.74 7.72 12.47
CA ASP A 257 -14.81 8.93 11.65
C ASP A 257 -15.96 9.87 12.09
N VAL A 258 -17.09 9.32 12.59
CA VAL A 258 -18.20 10.11 13.16
C VAL A 258 -17.73 10.87 14.42
N TYR A 259 -16.91 10.23 15.26
CA TYR A 259 -16.28 10.90 16.41
C TYR A 259 -15.35 12.01 15.95
N SER A 260 -14.43 11.73 15.03
CA SER A 260 -13.51 12.74 14.48
C SER A 260 -14.25 13.91 13.85
N PHE A 261 -15.38 13.65 13.17
CA PHE A 261 -16.27 14.69 12.65
C PHE A 261 -16.82 15.60 13.77
N ALA A 262 -17.26 15.03 14.89
CA ALA A 262 -17.74 15.82 16.04
C ALA A 262 -16.66 16.73 16.61
N ILE A 263 -15.42 16.23 16.68
CA ILE A 263 -14.25 16.99 17.13
C ILE A 263 -13.99 18.18 16.20
N ILE A 264 -14.05 17.98 14.87
CA ILE A 264 -13.93 19.05 13.87
C ILE A 264 -15.08 20.06 14.00
N CYS A 265 -16.31 19.59 14.23
CA CYS A 265 -17.45 20.48 14.45
C CYS A 265 -17.26 21.35 15.70
N CYS A 266 -16.63 20.80 16.75
CA CYS A 266 -16.26 21.58 17.93
C CYS A 266 -15.23 22.66 17.60
N GLU A 267 -14.25 22.39 16.74
CA GLU A 267 -13.30 23.42 16.24
C GLU A 267 -14.03 24.56 15.55
N LEU A 268 -15.00 24.24 14.69
CA LEU A 268 -15.77 25.24 13.96
C LEU A 268 -16.63 26.09 14.89
N VAL A 269 -17.30 25.45 15.87
CA VAL A 269 -18.15 26.14 16.85
C VAL A 269 -17.33 27.06 17.76
N ASN A 270 -16.19 26.58 18.27
CA ASN A 270 -15.35 27.34 19.18
C ASN A 270 -14.44 28.35 18.48
N ARG A 271 -14.15 28.15 17.19
CA ARG A 271 -13.21 28.92 16.38
C ARG A 271 -11.76 28.86 16.89
N GLU A 272 -11.44 27.84 17.66
CA GLU A 272 -10.14 27.61 18.27
C GLU A 272 -9.78 26.13 18.13
N THR A 273 -8.52 25.80 18.36
CA THR A 273 -8.10 24.40 18.42
C THR A 273 -8.77 23.70 19.61
N VAL A 274 -9.39 22.55 19.34
CA VAL A 274 -10.27 21.76 20.23
C VAL A 274 -9.86 21.69 21.69
N TRP A 275 -8.59 21.37 21.94
CA TRP A 275 -8.08 21.10 23.26
C TRP A 275 -7.35 22.36 23.73
N ASN A 276 -8.04 23.17 24.53
CA ASN A 276 -7.51 24.42 25.08
C ASN A 276 -6.25 24.15 25.92
N GLY A 277 -5.23 25.01 25.79
CA GLY A 277 -4.03 24.95 26.62
C GLY A 277 -3.04 23.85 26.28
N VAL A 278 -3.12 23.22 25.10
CA VAL A 278 -2.13 22.24 24.63
C VAL A 278 -0.93 22.95 24.03
N GLU A 279 -0.04 23.44 24.90
CA GLU A 279 1.21 24.10 24.52
C GLU A 279 2.38 23.12 24.46
N ARG A 280 2.41 22.12 25.35
CA ARG A 280 3.50 21.14 25.46
C ARG A 280 3.07 19.74 25.01
N GLU A 281 4.04 18.87 24.73
CA GLU A 281 3.75 17.46 24.39
C GLU A 281 3.16 16.69 25.58
N ASP A 282 3.56 17.02 26.81
CA ASP A 282 3.04 16.39 28.03
C ASP A 282 1.52 16.58 28.18
N ASP A 283 0.99 17.72 27.73
CA ASP A 283 -0.45 18.01 27.77
C ASP A 283 -1.22 17.08 26.82
N VAL A 284 -0.63 16.77 25.66
CA VAL A 284 -1.17 15.81 24.69
C VAL A 284 -1.21 14.40 25.30
N ASP A 285 -0.13 14.00 25.96
CA ASP A 285 -0.03 12.69 26.60
C ASP A 285 -1.08 12.51 27.71
N ASP A 286 -1.30 13.53 28.54
CA ASP A 286 -2.31 13.50 29.61
C ASP A 286 -3.73 13.42 29.04
N ILE A 287 -4.03 14.15 27.96
CA ILE A 287 -5.33 14.04 27.27
C ILE A 287 -5.53 12.64 26.67
N LEU A 288 -4.52 12.11 25.96
CA LEU A 288 -4.60 10.78 25.37
C LEU A 288 -4.73 9.69 26.43
N HIS A 289 -4.04 9.84 27.56
CA HIS A 289 -4.15 8.94 28.70
C HIS A 289 -5.58 8.94 29.26
N ARG A 290 -6.16 10.13 29.49
CA ARG A 290 -7.54 10.27 29.98
C ARG A 290 -8.58 9.73 29.00
N LEU A 291 -8.41 9.94 27.69
CA LEU A 291 -9.31 9.38 26.66
C LEU A 291 -9.31 7.85 26.64
N LYS A 292 -8.17 7.21 26.94
CA LYS A 292 -8.07 5.75 26.97
C LYS A 292 -8.76 5.11 28.19
N GLN A 293 -9.01 5.85 29.26
CA GLN A 293 -9.63 5.31 30.47
C GLN A 293 -11.14 5.08 30.29
N LEU A 294 -11.62 3.89 30.71
CA LEU A 294 -13.04 3.50 30.66
C LEU A 294 -13.84 3.91 31.92
N ASN A 295 -13.16 4.23 33.03
CA ASN A 295 -13.76 4.31 34.38
C ASN A 295 -14.07 5.73 34.86
N THR A 296 -14.13 6.72 33.97
CA THR A 296 -14.50 8.09 34.32
C THR A 296 -16.01 8.26 34.20
N SER A 297 -16.69 8.68 35.27
CA SER A 297 -18.14 8.94 35.26
C SER A 297 -18.56 10.00 34.22
N ILE A 298 -17.63 10.86 33.81
CA ILE A 298 -17.79 11.79 32.70
C ILE A 298 -16.55 11.61 31.81
N PRO A 299 -16.69 11.03 30.61
CA PRO A 299 -15.54 10.81 29.74
C PRO A 299 -15.02 12.17 29.25
N PRO A 300 -13.69 12.36 29.15
CA PRO A 300 -13.12 13.64 28.78
C PRO A 300 -13.58 14.04 27.38
N ARG A 301 -14.10 15.25 27.25
CA ARG A 301 -14.55 15.83 25.97
C ARG A 301 -14.07 17.27 25.86
N PRO A 302 -13.83 17.75 24.63
CA PRO A 302 -13.57 19.16 24.39
C PRO A 302 -14.71 20.03 24.91
N LEU A 303 -14.37 21.22 25.38
CA LEU A 303 -15.36 22.21 25.80
C LEU A 303 -16.14 22.68 24.57
N LEU A 304 -17.42 22.36 24.47
CA LEU A 304 -18.28 22.89 23.42
C LEU A 304 -18.98 24.16 23.92
N ARG A 305 -18.53 25.33 23.46
CA ARG A 305 -19.09 26.62 23.91
C ARG A 305 -20.54 26.76 23.43
N ASN A 306 -21.42 27.15 24.35
CA ASN A 306 -22.81 27.46 24.02
C ASN A 306 -22.94 28.98 23.80
N ASN A 307 -23.05 29.41 22.55
CA ASN A 307 -23.26 30.80 22.18
C ASN A 307 -24.72 31.00 21.74
N GLU A 308 -25.33 32.13 22.09
CA GLU A 308 -26.74 32.42 21.77
C GLU A 308 -27.07 32.34 20.26
N ASN A 309 -26.06 32.57 19.42
CA ASN A 309 -26.19 32.55 17.95
C ASN A 309 -26.14 31.14 17.34
N ILE A 310 -25.86 30.10 18.13
CA ILE A 310 -25.69 28.72 17.64
C ILE A 310 -26.94 27.89 17.96
N ASN A 311 -27.44 27.17 16.96
CA ASN A 311 -28.61 26.31 17.10
C ASN A 311 -28.34 25.20 18.14
N GLN A 312 -29.15 25.12 19.20
CA GLN A 312 -28.99 24.09 20.24
C GLN A 312 -29.06 22.67 19.66
N ASN A 313 -29.86 22.45 18.62
CA ASN A 313 -29.96 21.14 17.97
C ASN A 313 -28.63 20.71 17.33
N LEU A 314 -27.81 21.66 16.86
CA LEU A 314 -26.47 21.37 16.37
C LEU A 314 -25.56 20.91 17.51
N LEU A 315 -25.62 21.58 18.67
CA LEU A 315 -24.82 21.20 19.84
C LEU A 315 -25.19 19.81 20.34
N HIS A 316 -26.48 19.45 20.32
CA HIS A 316 -26.93 18.09 20.63
C HIS A 316 -26.41 17.07 19.61
N LEU A 317 -26.49 17.37 18.31
CA LEU A 317 -25.97 16.51 17.26
C LEU A 317 -24.46 16.24 17.39
N ILE A 318 -23.67 17.27 17.70
CA ILE A 318 -22.22 17.13 17.96
C ILE A 318 -22.00 16.19 19.15
N ARG A 319 -22.81 16.34 20.21
CA ARG A 319 -22.73 15.48 21.40
C ARG A 319 -23.08 14.02 21.13
N ASP A 320 -24.04 13.78 20.26
CA ASP A 320 -24.40 12.41 19.85
C ASP A 320 -23.29 11.77 18.99
N CYS A 321 -22.61 12.57 18.15
CA CYS A 321 -21.54 12.10 17.28
C CYS A 321 -20.26 11.68 18.04
N TRP A 322 -19.96 12.25 19.21
CA TRP A 322 -18.81 11.85 20.04
C TRP A 322 -19.18 10.99 21.25
N ASN A 323 -20.29 10.26 21.19
CA ASN A 323 -20.68 9.33 22.25
C ASN A 323 -19.54 8.33 22.54
N GLU A 324 -19.34 8.01 23.82
CA GLU A 324 -18.34 7.04 24.27
C GLU A 324 -18.55 5.66 23.65
N ARG A 325 -19.81 5.23 23.54
CA ARG A 325 -20.17 3.99 22.85
C ARG A 325 -20.26 4.23 21.35
N ASN A 326 -19.39 3.58 20.59
CA ASN A 326 -19.35 3.68 19.12
C ASN A 326 -20.69 3.32 18.44
N ILE A 327 -21.43 2.33 18.97
CA ILE A 327 -22.73 1.88 18.44
C ILE A 327 -23.84 2.93 18.64
N GLU A 328 -23.73 3.77 19.67
CA GLU A 328 -24.73 4.81 19.96
C GLU A 328 -24.54 6.06 19.08
N ARG A 329 -23.41 6.16 18.36
CA ARG A 329 -23.17 7.28 17.44
C ARG A 329 -24.10 7.17 16.23
N PRO A 330 -24.70 8.28 15.76
CA PRO A 330 -25.53 8.27 14.58
C PRO A 330 -24.72 7.92 13.33
N LYS A 331 -25.34 7.26 12.35
CA LYS A 331 -24.72 7.02 11.05
C LYS A 331 -24.56 8.35 10.32
N MET A 332 -23.47 8.51 9.56
CA MET A 332 -23.19 9.78 8.86
C MET A 332 -24.32 10.23 7.92
N ILE A 333 -25.09 9.30 7.35
CA ILE A 333 -26.29 9.60 6.54
C ILE A 333 -27.35 10.33 7.38
N GLN A 334 -27.57 9.91 8.63
CA GLN A 334 -28.50 10.54 9.57
C GLN A 334 -27.98 11.94 9.96
N VAL A 335 -26.68 12.04 10.27
CA VAL A 335 -26.00 13.32 10.59
C VAL A 335 -26.22 14.34 9.46
N ARG A 336 -25.94 13.96 8.21
CA ARG A 336 -26.17 14.84 7.05
C ARG A 336 -27.63 15.26 6.92
N SER A 337 -28.57 14.35 7.16
CA SER A 337 -30.01 14.66 7.08
C SER A 337 -30.42 15.69 8.15
N MET A 338 -29.93 15.53 9.38
CA MET A 338 -30.18 16.45 10.48
C MET A 338 -29.55 17.83 10.20
N LEU A 339 -28.30 17.88 9.71
CA LEU A 339 -27.66 19.13 9.31
C LEU A 339 -28.45 19.85 8.21
N LYS A 340 -28.98 19.11 7.23
CA LYS A 340 -29.79 19.70 6.15
C LYS A 340 -31.07 20.34 6.67
N GLN A 341 -31.71 19.76 7.68
CA GLN A 341 -32.94 20.30 8.28
C GLN A 341 -32.69 21.56 9.13
N MET A 342 -31.47 21.76 9.62
CA MET A 342 -31.10 22.92 10.44
C MET A 342 -30.79 24.17 9.61
N VAL A 343 -30.50 24.02 8.31
CA VAL A 343 -30.27 25.12 7.38
C VAL A 343 -31.62 25.57 6.81
N ARG A 344 -31.96 26.85 6.95
CA ARG A 344 -33.17 27.41 6.31
C ARG A 344 -33.03 27.27 4.79
N ASP A 345 -34.13 26.90 4.14
CA ASP A 345 -34.21 26.61 2.70
C ASP A 345 -33.88 27.87 1.88
N GLY A 346 -32.58 28.10 1.66
CA GLY A 346 -32.04 29.09 0.76
C GLY A 346 -31.04 28.35 -0.10
N SER A 347 -31.39 28.09 -1.36
CA SER A 347 -30.53 27.47 -2.37
C SER A 347 -29.36 28.38 -2.80
N GLN A 348 -28.85 29.22 -1.90
CA GLN A 348 -27.71 30.08 -2.17
C GLN A 348 -26.43 29.23 -2.11
N ASN A 349 -25.57 29.42 -3.10
CA ASN A 349 -24.25 28.81 -3.13
C ASN A 349 -23.37 29.49 -2.07
N LEU A 350 -22.57 28.71 -1.33
CA LEU A 350 -21.69 29.25 -0.28
C LEU A 350 -20.72 30.30 -0.82
N MET A 351 -20.23 30.10 -2.05
CA MET A 351 -19.36 31.06 -2.72
C MET A 351 -20.03 32.43 -2.85
N ASP A 352 -21.24 32.48 -3.39
CA ASP A 352 -21.99 33.73 -3.60
C ASP A 352 -22.31 34.41 -2.26
N TYR A 353 -22.65 33.61 -1.25
CA TYR A 353 -22.90 34.10 0.10
C TYR A 353 -21.65 34.74 0.74
N VAL A 354 -20.50 34.06 0.67
CA VAL A 354 -19.24 34.58 1.21
C VAL A 354 -18.78 35.81 0.42
N PHE A 355 -18.99 35.86 -0.89
CA PHE A 355 -18.69 37.06 -1.68
C PHE A 355 -19.57 38.25 -1.30
N GLY A 356 -20.88 38.06 -1.14
CA GLY A 356 -21.76 39.14 -0.68
C GLY A 356 -21.41 39.63 0.74
N MET A 357 -21.04 38.70 1.62
CA MET A 357 -20.53 39.04 2.95
C MET A 357 -19.23 39.85 2.89
N LEU A 358 -18.28 39.45 2.03
CA LEU A 358 -17.03 40.17 1.82
C LEU A 358 -17.25 41.59 1.30
N GLU A 359 -18.14 41.74 0.34
CA GLU A 359 -18.50 43.03 -0.24
C GLU A 359 -19.13 43.95 0.82
N GLN A 360 -20.03 43.40 1.65
CA GLN A 360 -20.65 44.14 2.75
C GLN A 360 -19.62 44.54 3.83
N TYR A 361 -18.71 43.65 4.21
CA TYR A 361 -17.64 43.99 5.16
C TYR A 361 -16.68 45.02 4.60
N ALA A 362 -16.27 44.90 3.33
CA ALA A 362 -15.42 45.88 2.67
C ALA A 362 -16.09 47.26 2.63
N SER A 363 -17.37 47.32 2.23
CA SER A 363 -18.14 48.56 2.19
C SER A 363 -18.31 49.19 3.58
N SER A 364 -18.61 48.38 4.61
CA SER A 364 -18.72 48.87 5.99
C SER A 364 -17.38 49.40 6.52
N LEU A 365 -16.27 48.71 6.21
CA LEU A 365 -14.94 49.12 6.64
C LEU A 365 -14.51 50.40 5.92
N GLU A 366 -14.80 50.53 4.62
CA GLU A 366 -14.57 51.77 3.87
C GLU A 366 -15.33 52.95 4.49
N GLN A 367 -16.59 52.74 4.85
CA GLN A 367 -17.39 53.77 5.52
C GLN A 367 -16.82 54.15 6.89
N GLU A 368 -16.40 53.17 7.70
CA GLU A 368 -15.78 53.42 9.00
C GLU A 368 -14.44 54.16 8.85
N VAL A 369 -13.60 53.78 7.89
CA VAL A 369 -12.34 54.46 7.58
C VAL A 369 -12.60 55.90 7.15
N GLU A 370 -13.62 56.14 6.34
CA GLU A 370 -13.99 57.50 5.92
C GLU A 370 -14.44 58.35 7.11
N GLU A 371 -15.29 57.81 7.98
CA GLU A 371 -15.78 58.49 9.18
C GLU A 371 -14.63 58.83 10.14
N ARG A 372 -13.75 57.87 10.44
CA ARG A 372 -12.56 58.09 11.27
C ARG A 372 -11.59 59.10 10.66
N THR A 373 -11.42 59.07 9.34
CA THR A 373 -10.58 60.04 8.64
C THR A 373 -11.18 61.45 8.73
N ARG A 374 -12.51 61.57 8.68
CA ARG A 374 -13.23 62.84 8.84
C ARG A 374 -13.10 63.38 10.26
N GLU A 375 -13.29 62.55 11.29
CA GLU A 375 -13.07 62.92 12.69
C GLU A 375 -11.63 63.43 12.92
N LEU A 376 -10.64 62.70 12.42
CA LEU A 376 -9.23 63.10 12.48
C LEU A 376 -8.99 64.46 11.81
N PHE A 377 -9.62 64.71 10.67
CA PHE A 377 -9.48 65.98 9.97
C PHE A 377 -10.09 67.14 10.76
N GLU A 378 -11.24 66.92 11.41
CA GLU A 378 -11.87 67.93 12.27
C GLU A 378 -11.06 68.22 13.54
N GLU A 379 -10.53 67.20 14.20
CA GLU A 379 -9.63 67.37 15.36
C GLU A 379 -8.35 68.09 14.96
N LYS A 380 -7.73 67.68 13.85
CA LYS A 380 -6.56 68.37 13.31
C LYS A 380 -6.86 69.83 13.03
N ARG A 381 -8.01 70.15 12.43
CA ARG A 381 -8.43 71.53 12.17
C ARG A 381 -8.61 72.33 13.46
N LYS A 382 -9.22 71.76 14.50
CA LYS A 382 -9.39 72.41 15.81
C LYS A 382 -8.02 72.68 16.47
N SER A 383 -7.12 71.69 16.43
CA SER A 383 -5.74 71.82 16.91
C SER A 383 -4.98 72.92 16.18
N ASP A 384 -5.07 72.95 14.85
CA ASP A 384 -4.45 73.97 14.00
C ASP A 384 -4.96 75.38 14.32
N ILE A 385 -6.27 75.55 14.51
CA ILE A 385 -6.87 76.85 14.90
C ILE A 385 -6.34 77.32 16.25
N LEU A 386 -6.21 76.43 17.24
CA LEU A 386 -5.66 76.77 18.54
C LEU A 386 -4.19 77.17 18.43
N LEU A 387 -3.39 76.43 17.66
CA LEU A 387 -1.99 76.74 17.43
C LEU A 387 -1.81 78.13 16.79
N TYR A 388 -2.61 78.47 15.77
CA TYR A 388 -2.57 79.79 15.14
C TYR A 388 -3.12 80.93 16.02
N ARG A 389 -3.84 80.61 17.12
CA ARG A 389 -4.23 81.59 18.13
C ARG A 389 -3.12 81.87 19.15
N MET A 390 -2.23 80.90 19.38
CA MET A 390 -1.11 81.06 20.32
C MET A 390 0.15 81.59 19.64
N LEU A 391 0.35 81.31 18.36
CA LEU A 391 1.55 81.66 17.60
C LEU A 391 1.20 82.27 16.23
N PRO A 392 2.01 83.22 15.71
CA PRO A 392 1.88 83.69 14.33
C PRO A 392 1.94 82.53 13.34
N LYS A 393 1.14 82.62 12.27
CA LYS A 393 0.98 81.53 11.28
C LYS A 393 2.31 81.03 10.71
N GLN A 394 3.22 81.94 10.38
CA GLN A 394 4.55 81.61 9.86
C GLN A 394 5.41 80.80 10.85
N VAL A 395 5.31 81.09 12.15
CA VAL A 395 6.04 80.38 13.21
C VAL A 395 5.40 79.03 13.46
N ALA A 396 4.07 78.98 13.54
CA ALA A 396 3.31 77.74 13.72
C ALA A 396 3.56 76.73 12.59
N ASP A 397 3.57 77.17 11.32
CA ASP A 397 3.80 76.28 10.17
C ASP A 397 5.22 75.69 10.17
N LYS A 398 6.25 76.50 10.48
CA LYS A 398 7.64 76.02 10.66
C LYS A 398 7.75 74.99 11.79
N LEU A 399 7.11 75.25 12.94
CA LEU A 399 7.10 74.31 14.06
C LEU A 399 6.36 73.00 13.74
N LYS A 400 5.27 73.04 12.96
CA LYS A 400 4.56 71.84 12.50
C LYS A 400 5.41 70.96 11.58
N LEU A 401 6.33 71.58 10.83
CA LEU A 401 7.31 70.88 10.00
C LEU A 401 8.53 70.36 10.80
N GLY A 402 8.61 70.68 12.10
CA GLY A 402 9.74 70.36 12.95
C GLY A 402 10.97 71.24 12.68
N GLU A 403 10.80 72.36 11.98
CA GLU A 403 11.89 73.29 11.68
C GLU A 403 12.20 74.18 12.87
N PHE A 404 13.48 74.54 13.00
CA PHE A 404 13.92 75.51 13.99
C PHE A 404 13.48 76.92 13.61
N VAL A 405 12.90 77.67 14.55
CA VAL A 405 12.47 79.06 14.34
C VAL A 405 13.53 79.99 14.89
N GLU A 406 14.21 80.73 14.01
CA GLU A 406 15.22 81.71 14.41
C GLU A 406 14.58 82.94 15.07
N PRO A 407 15.21 83.52 16.12
CA PRO A 407 14.73 84.75 16.75
C PRO A 407 14.79 85.94 15.79
N GLU A 408 13.68 86.65 15.61
CA GLU A 408 13.59 87.85 14.77
C GLU A 408 13.58 89.13 15.61
N GLN A 409 14.22 90.18 15.09
CA GLN A 409 14.27 91.51 15.73
C GLN A 409 13.36 92.49 14.99
N PHE A 410 12.52 93.20 15.74
CA PHE A 410 11.62 94.24 15.22
C PHE A 410 11.98 95.61 15.82
N SER A 411 11.83 96.68 15.04
CA SER A 411 12.15 98.05 15.48
C SER A 411 11.14 98.62 16.50
N ALA A 412 9.92 98.09 16.51
CA ALA A 412 8.88 98.41 17.49
C ALA A 412 7.86 97.26 17.57
N ALA A 413 7.22 97.10 18.72
CA ALA A 413 6.15 96.11 18.94
C ALA A 413 4.90 96.81 19.48
N THR A 414 3.73 96.49 18.93
CA THR A 414 2.44 97.07 19.37
C THR A 414 1.93 96.42 20.64
N ILE A 415 2.16 95.11 20.80
CA ILE A 415 1.74 94.31 21.96
C ILE A 415 2.91 93.38 22.32
N PHE A 416 3.28 93.33 23.59
CA PHE A 416 4.38 92.52 24.11
C PHE A 416 3.84 91.44 25.06
N PHE A 417 4.03 90.17 24.70
CA PHE A 417 3.72 89.03 25.57
C PHE A 417 5.04 88.50 26.15
N SER A 418 5.15 88.52 27.48
CA SER A 418 6.31 88.06 28.21
C SER A 418 5.84 87.25 29.41
N ASP A 419 6.31 86.01 29.53
CA ASP A 419 6.14 85.24 30.76
C ASP A 419 7.27 85.59 31.74
N VAL A 420 6.89 85.90 32.99
CA VAL A 420 7.85 86.17 34.06
C VAL A 420 7.92 84.92 34.92
N VAL A 421 8.99 84.15 34.73
CA VAL A 421 9.22 82.93 35.51
C VAL A 421 9.15 83.25 37.01
N SER A 422 8.36 82.48 37.74
CA SER A 422 8.12 82.66 39.19
C SER A 422 7.44 83.99 39.58
N PHE A 423 6.61 84.56 38.70
CA PHE A 423 5.83 85.77 38.99
C PHE A 423 5.05 85.68 40.31
N THR A 424 4.41 84.54 40.59
CA THR A 424 3.67 84.30 41.84
C THR A 424 4.55 84.42 43.08
N THR A 425 5.79 83.96 43.01
CA THR A 425 6.76 84.08 44.11
C THR A 425 7.25 85.51 44.29
N LEU A 426 7.34 86.27 43.20
CA LEU A 426 7.71 87.68 43.24
C LEU A 426 6.56 88.53 43.82
N ALA A 427 5.32 88.26 43.40
CA ALA A 427 4.12 88.95 43.85
C ALA A 427 3.80 88.68 45.32
N SER A 428 4.10 87.49 45.85
CA SER A 428 3.88 87.18 47.27
C SER A 428 4.84 87.90 48.23
N LYS A 429 5.99 88.37 47.72
CA LYS A 429 7.04 89.02 48.51
C LYS A 429 7.10 90.54 48.33
N CYS A 430 6.31 91.10 47.43
CA CYS A 430 6.37 92.51 47.05
C CYS A 430 5.00 93.17 47.19
N SER A 431 4.98 94.46 47.55
CA SER A 431 3.73 95.22 47.50
C SER A 431 3.30 95.46 46.03
N PRO A 432 2.01 95.73 45.76
CA PRO A 432 1.51 95.93 44.39
C PRO A 432 2.30 96.97 43.58
N LEU A 433 2.74 98.05 44.23
CA LEU A 433 3.53 99.11 43.58
C LEU A 433 4.97 98.65 43.23
N GLN A 434 5.58 97.86 44.11
CA GLN A 434 6.92 97.29 43.89
C GLN A 434 6.92 96.25 42.77
N VAL A 435 5.85 95.48 42.65
CA VAL A 435 5.67 94.54 41.54
C VAL A 435 5.62 95.30 40.20
N LEU A 436 4.84 96.38 40.12
CA LEU A 436 4.71 97.18 38.90
C LEU A 436 6.07 97.77 38.46
N LEU A 437 6.82 98.33 39.40
CA LEU A 437 8.16 98.89 39.17
C LEU A 437 9.15 97.82 38.66
N LYS A 438 9.14 96.63 39.26
CA LYS A 438 10.01 95.54 38.84
C LYS A 438 9.65 95.03 37.44
N ILE A 439 8.37 94.94 37.10
CA ILE A 439 7.93 94.55 35.74
C ILE A 439 8.34 95.61 34.71
N LEU A 440 8.21 96.90 35.03
CA LEU A 440 8.56 97.99 34.12
C LEU A 440 10.07 98.07 33.81
N CYS A 441 10.93 97.59 34.70
CA CYS A 441 12.37 97.48 34.45
C CYS A 441 12.77 96.33 33.50
N PHE A 442 11.87 95.40 33.16
CA PHE A 442 12.14 94.34 32.18
C PHE A 442 11.90 94.76 30.73
N LYS A 443 11.47 96.02 30.50
CA LYS A 443 11.17 96.56 29.18
C LYS A 443 12.39 97.09 28.45
#